data_AF-A0A7Y3FD21-F1
#
_entry.id   AF-A0A7Y3FD21-F1
#
_cell.length_a   1.000
_cell.length_b   1.000
_cell.length_c   1.000
_cell.angle_alpha   90.00
_cell.angle_beta   90.00
_cell.angle_gamma   90.00
#
_symmetry.space_group_name_H-M   'P 1'
#
loop_
_entity.id
_entity.type
_entity.pdbx_description
1 polymer ?
#
loop_
_entity_poly.entity_id
_entity_poly.type
_entity_poly.pdbx_seq_one_letter_code
_entity_poly.pdbx_strand_id
1 'polypeptide(L)'
;MSHADDHEGTRRDFLYYATGGAGVVAAGAAVWPLVNQMNPSADVQALSSIRVDVGDLDPGSQLTVLWLGKPVFIRRRTEEEIAAARDVDLADLPAP
;
A
#
# COMPACT_ATOMS: atom_id res chain seq x y z
N MET A 1 -29.11 6.86 -57.46
CA MET A 1 -28.19 7.14 -56.36
C MET A 1 -28.58 6.28 -55.16
N SER A 2 -28.19 5.00 -55.12
CA SER A 2 -28.23 4.24 -53.87
C SER A 2 -26.81 4.21 -53.32
N HIS A 3 -26.62 4.84 -52.16
CA HIS A 3 -25.46 4.64 -51.31
C HIS A 3 -25.47 3.18 -50.83
N ALA A 4 -24.94 2.29 -51.67
CA ALA A 4 -24.39 1.04 -51.17
C ALA A 4 -22.92 1.36 -50.93
N ASP A 5 -22.64 1.96 -49.78
CA ASP A 5 -21.27 2.02 -49.30
C ASP A 5 -20.77 0.58 -49.17
N ASP A 6 -19.65 0.30 -49.84
CA ASP A 6 -18.94 -0.97 -49.76
C ASP A 6 -18.65 -1.30 -48.29
N HIS A 7 -19.40 -2.25 -47.74
CA HIS A 7 -19.23 -2.79 -46.40
C HIS A 7 -18.72 -4.23 -46.47
N GLU A 8 -17.76 -4.49 -47.36
CA GLU A 8 -17.21 -5.83 -47.55
C GLU A 8 -16.21 -6.23 -46.44
N GLY A 9 -15.75 -5.28 -45.60
CA GLY A 9 -14.87 -5.55 -44.44
C GLY A 9 -15.42 -5.18 -43.05
N THR A 10 -16.41 -4.29 -42.93
CA THR A 10 -16.66 -3.57 -41.66
C THR A 10 -17.35 -4.37 -40.56
N ARG A 11 -18.31 -5.24 -40.90
CA ARG A 11 -19.11 -5.98 -39.88
C ARG A 11 -18.37 -7.19 -39.30
N ARG A 12 -17.62 -7.91 -40.14
CA ARG A 12 -16.83 -9.08 -39.69
C ARG A 12 -15.61 -8.65 -38.90
N ASP A 13 -14.93 -7.58 -39.32
CA ASP A 13 -13.83 -7.00 -38.56
C ASP A 13 -14.32 -6.48 -37.21
N PHE A 14 -15.48 -5.81 -37.17
CA PHE A 14 -16.10 -5.41 -35.90
C PHE A 14 -16.30 -6.60 -34.97
N LEU A 15 -16.88 -7.71 -35.46
CA LEU A 15 -17.07 -8.91 -34.65
C LEU A 15 -15.72 -9.51 -34.20
N TYR A 16 -14.72 -9.54 -35.08
CA TYR A 16 -13.39 -10.05 -34.75
C TYR A 16 -12.71 -9.24 -33.63
N TYR A 17 -12.71 -7.91 -33.75
CA TYR A 17 -12.16 -7.02 -32.72
C TYR A 17 -12.98 -7.04 -31.43
N ALA A 18 -14.30 -7.06 -31.52
CA ALA A 18 -15.17 -7.12 -30.35
C ALA A 18 -14.98 -8.43 -29.58
N THR A 19 -14.97 -9.58 -30.26
CA THR A 19 -14.74 -10.88 -29.64
C THR A 19 -13.32 -11.01 -29.09
N GLY A 20 -12.30 -10.58 -29.85
CA GLY A 20 -10.92 -10.59 -29.38
C GLY A 20 -10.71 -9.68 -28.15
N GLY A 21 -11.25 -8.47 -28.19
CA GLY A 21 -11.19 -7.52 -27.08
C GLY A 21 -11.92 -8.04 -25.83
N ALA A 22 -13.12 -8.59 -25.99
CA ALA A 22 -13.85 -9.22 -24.90
C ALA A 22 -13.06 -10.39 -24.29
N GLY A 23 -12.40 -11.20 -25.12
CA GLY A 23 -11.53 -12.30 -24.69
C GLY A 23 -10.35 -11.82 -23.83
N VAL A 24 -9.67 -10.75 -24.23
CA VAL A 24 -8.57 -10.16 -23.46
C VAL A 24 -9.05 -9.64 -22.10
N VAL A 25 -10.17 -8.92 -22.07
CA VAL A 25 -10.77 -8.41 -20.82
C VAL A 25 -11.16 -9.57 -19.90
N ALA A 26 -11.82 -10.60 -20.43
CA ALA A 26 -12.24 -11.77 -19.65
C ALA A 26 -11.03 -12.51 -19.07
N ALA A 27 -9.97 -12.72 -19.87
CA ALA A 27 -8.74 -13.35 -19.39
C ALA A 27 -8.07 -12.53 -18.28
N GLY A 28 -7.95 -11.21 -18.45
CA GLY A 28 -7.40 -10.32 -17.43
C GLY A 28 -8.23 -10.35 -16.14
N ALA A 29 -9.55 -10.28 -16.24
CA ALA A 29 -10.47 -10.33 -15.11
C ALA A 29 -10.44 -11.69 -14.38
N ALA A 30 -10.20 -12.79 -15.09
CA ALA A 30 -10.08 -14.13 -14.50
C ALA A 30 -8.73 -14.36 -13.81
N VAL A 31 -7.63 -13.82 -14.37
CA VAL A 31 -6.28 -14.01 -13.82
C VAL A 31 -5.98 -13.05 -12.66
N TRP A 32 -6.48 -11.81 -12.70
CA TRP A 32 -6.27 -10.82 -11.65
C TRP A 32 -6.57 -11.32 -10.22
N PRO A 33 -7.73 -11.94 -9.91
CA PRO A 33 -8.02 -12.41 -8.56
C PRO A 33 -7.05 -13.50 -8.08
N LEU A 34 -6.49 -14.31 -8.98
CA LEU A 34 -5.48 -15.33 -8.64
C LEU A 34 -4.18 -14.70 -8.13
N VAL A 35 -3.82 -13.54 -8.65
CA VAL A 35 -2.68 -12.75 -8.16
C VAL A 35 -3.08 -11.96 -6.91
N ASN A 36 -4.22 -11.28 -6.95
CA ASN A 36 -4.65 -10.40 -5.88
C ASN A 36 -4.92 -11.13 -4.55
N GLN A 37 -5.27 -12.42 -4.59
CA GLN A 37 -5.43 -13.23 -3.37
C GLN A 37 -4.12 -13.44 -2.58
N MET A 38 -2.96 -13.15 -3.17
CA MET A 38 -1.66 -13.19 -2.48
C MET A 38 -1.29 -11.85 -1.81
N ASN A 39 -2.05 -10.78 -2.07
CA ASN A 39 -1.84 -9.49 -1.42
C ASN A 39 -2.31 -9.53 0.05
N PRO A 40 -1.89 -8.56 0.90
CA PRO A 40 -2.37 -8.46 2.28
C PRO A 40 -3.89 -8.46 2.35
N SER A 41 -4.44 -9.41 3.10
CA SER A 41 -5.87 -9.55 3.32
C SER A 41 -6.44 -8.41 4.16
N ALA A 42 -7.77 -8.26 4.17
CA ALA A 42 -8.44 -7.16 4.86
C ALA A 42 -8.16 -7.11 6.37
N ASP A 43 -7.98 -8.25 7.02
CA ASP A 43 -7.61 -8.36 8.43
C ASP A 43 -6.17 -7.88 8.69
N VAL A 44 -5.23 -8.24 7.81
CA VAL A 44 -3.84 -7.74 7.87
C VAL A 44 -3.80 -6.22 7.65
N GLN A 45 -4.58 -5.71 6.69
CA GLN A 45 -4.70 -4.28 6.44
C GLN A 45 -5.37 -3.55 7.61
N ALA A 46 -6.37 -4.14 8.26
CA ALA A 46 -7.00 -3.53 9.43
C ALA A 46 -6.01 -3.35 10.59
N LEU A 47 -5.04 -4.25 10.72
CA LEU A 47 -3.95 -4.15 11.71
C LEU A 47 -2.84 -3.16 11.31
N SER A 48 -2.93 -2.50 10.15
CA SER A 48 -1.92 -1.55 9.69
C SER A 48 -1.91 -0.24 10.47
N SER A 49 -2.96 0.03 11.25
CA SER A 49 -3.04 1.21 12.11
C SER A 49 -3.55 0.80 13.49
N ILE A 50 -2.85 1.23 14.54
CA ILE A 50 -3.24 0.98 15.93
C ILE A 50 -3.31 2.30 16.69
N ARG A 51 -4.16 2.36 17.71
CA ARG A 51 -4.13 3.45 18.69
C ARG A 51 -3.45 2.93 19.94
N VAL A 52 -2.46 3.68 20.42
CA VAL A 52 -1.74 3.37 21.66
C VAL A 52 -2.00 4.54 22.61
N ASP A 53 -2.54 4.23 23.78
CA ASP A 53 -2.69 5.22 24.84
C ASP A 53 -1.31 5.49 25.48
N VAL A 54 -1.02 6.77 25.69
CA VAL A 54 0.24 7.26 26.27
C VAL A 54 0.01 8.10 27.52
N GLY A 55 -1.24 8.20 28.01
CA GLY A 55 -1.60 9.03 29.15
C GLY A 55 -0.84 8.66 30.43
N ASP A 56 -0.65 7.36 30.66
CA ASP A 56 0.02 6.82 31.85
C ASP A 56 1.54 6.66 31.69
N LEU A 57 2.12 7.16 30.60
CA LEU A 57 3.55 7.00 30.34
C LEU A 57 4.34 8.09 31.09
N ASP A 58 5.09 7.71 32.11
CA ASP A 58 5.94 8.65 32.87
C ASP A 58 7.18 9.11 32.07
N PRO A 59 7.69 10.34 32.28
CA PRO A 59 8.96 10.75 31.69
C PRO A 59 10.10 9.79 32.07
N GLY A 60 10.94 9.44 31.10
CA GLY A 60 12.02 8.47 31.26
C GLY A 60 11.60 7.00 31.14
N SER A 61 10.30 6.71 31.02
CA SER A 61 9.78 5.35 30.80
C SER A 61 9.62 5.02 29.31
N GLN A 62 9.57 3.72 29.01
CA GLN A 62 9.40 3.20 27.65
C GLN A 62 8.32 2.13 27.62
N LEU A 63 7.42 2.26 26.66
CA LEU A 63 6.44 1.26 26.28
C LEU A 63 6.92 0.54 25.01
N THR A 64 6.83 -0.79 25.02
CA THR A 64 7.09 -1.62 23.83
C THR A 64 5.77 -2.22 23.37
N VAL A 65 5.37 -1.93 22.13
CA VAL A 65 4.15 -2.49 21.53
C VAL A 65 4.51 -3.36 20.33
N LEU A 66 3.72 -4.41 20.10
CA LEU A 66 3.83 -5.21 18.89
C LEU A 66 2.98 -4.55 17.80
N TRP A 67 3.61 -4.14 16.69
CA TRP A 67 2.92 -3.59 15.53
C TRP A 67 3.48 -4.20 14.25
N LEU A 68 2.59 -4.73 13.40
CA LEU A 68 2.97 -5.41 12.15
C LEU A 68 4.04 -6.50 12.34
N GLY A 69 3.96 -7.25 13.45
CA GLY A 69 4.91 -8.31 13.81
C GLY A 69 6.29 -7.80 14.24
N LYS A 70 6.48 -6.49 14.39
CA LYS A 70 7.73 -5.86 14.82
C LYS A 70 7.54 -5.13 16.16
N PRO A 71 8.55 -5.11 17.03
CA PRO A 71 8.50 -4.28 18.23
C PRO A 71 8.62 -2.80 17.83
N VAL A 72 7.72 -1.96 18.35
CA VAL A 72 7.80 -0.50 18.27
C VAL A 72 8.01 0.04 19.68
N PHE A 73 9.00 0.92 19.82
CA PHE A 73 9.35 1.55 21.09
C PHE A 73 8.77 2.96 21.15
N ILE A 74 7.97 3.22 22.18
CA ILE A 74 7.41 4.53 22.49
C ILE A 74 8.03 4.97 23.81
N ARG A 75 8.94 5.95 23.75
CA ARG A 75 9.64 6.49 24.92
C ARG A 75 9.20 7.93 25.17
N ARG A 76 8.71 8.23 26.37
CA ARG A 76 8.51 9.61 26.81
C ARG A 76 9.83 10.12 27.36
N ARG A 77 10.59 10.85 26.54
CA ARG A 77 11.90 11.37 26.94
C ARG A 77 11.80 12.44 28.02
N THR A 78 12.81 12.52 28.89
CA THR A 78 12.95 13.63 29.85
C THR A 78 13.52 14.88 29.15
N GLU A 79 13.48 16.02 29.82
CA GLU A 79 14.05 17.27 29.29
C GLU A 79 15.56 17.16 29.10
N GLU A 80 16.27 16.50 30.02
CA GLU A 80 17.72 16.28 29.92
C GLU A 80 18.07 15.43 28.70
N GLU A 81 17.31 14.35 28.45
CA GLU A 81 17.50 13.49 27.28
C GLU A 81 17.23 14.23 25.96
N ILE A 82 16.24 15.13 25.96
CA ILE A 82 15.93 15.95 24.79
C ILE A 82 17.06 16.95 24.54
N ALA A 83 17.58 17.60 25.59
CA ALA A 83 18.69 18.54 25.48
C ALA A 83 19.96 17.83 24.98
N ALA A 84 20.33 16.72 25.61
CA ALA A 84 21.49 15.93 25.21
C ALA A 84 21.41 15.45 23.76
N ALA A 85 20.23 14.97 23.32
CA ALA A 85 20.05 14.50 21.94
C ALA A 85 20.15 15.62 20.88
N ARG A 86 19.91 16.88 21.26
CA ARG A 86 20.01 18.05 20.35
C ARG A 86 21.42 18.64 20.29
N ASP A 87 22.24 18.39 21.30
CA ASP A 87 23.60 18.92 21.41
C ASP A 87 24.64 18.10 20.61
N VAL A 88 24.25 16.92 20.12
CA VAL A 88 25.12 16.04 19.32
C VAL A 88 25.41 16.67 17.95
N ASP A 89 26.69 16.74 17.57
CA ASP A 89 27.11 17.15 16.24
C ASP A 89 26.72 16.07 15.21
N LEU A 90 26.09 16.49 14.12
CA LEU A 90 25.68 15.60 13.03
C LEU A 90 26.89 14.95 12.33
N ALA A 91 28.05 15.60 12.35
CA ALA A 91 29.28 15.04 11.76
C ALA A 91 29.77 13.77 12.48
N ASP A 92 29.39 13.60 13.75
CA ASP A 92 29.73 12.43 14.55
C ASP A 92 28.77 11.24 14.30
N LEU A 93 27.67 11.46 13.56
CA LEU A 93 26.68 10.44 13.27
C LEU A 93 27.03 9.65 12.00
N PRO A 94 27.01 8.30 12.03
CA PRO A 94 27.27 7.48 10.85
C PRO A 94 26.16 7.58 9.78
N ALA A 95 24.97 8.02 10.19
CA ALA A 95 23.84 8.34 9.33
C ALA A 95 23.23 9.68 9.81
N PRO A 96 23.73 10.81 9.29
CA PRO A 96 23.27 12.15 9.68
C PRO A 96 21.90 12.51 9.10
#